data_AF-A0A7V6KEZ4-F1
#
_entry.id   AF-A0A7V6KEZ4-F1
#
_cell.length_a   1.000
_cell.length_b   1.000
_cell.length_c   1.000
_cell.angle_alpha   90.00
_cell.angle_beta   90.00
_cell.angle_gamma   90.00
#
_symmetry.space_group_name_H-M   'P 1'
#
loop_
_entity.id
_entity.type
_entity.pdbx_description
1 polymer ?
#
loop_
_entity_poly.entity_id
_entity_poly.type
_entity_poly.pdbx_seq_one_letter_code
_entity_poly.pdbx_strand_id
1 'polypeptide(L)'
;MNPSDIIPNMTLKDKVAYGSGQSYWRTKAFSQYAIPSIKLNDGPHGLRQQDDDVNMLGVHDAKPATCFPTSAATACSWDRSLERAIGEAIGREAAVAGVSVILGPGNNIKRNPLCGRNFEYYSEDPVLSGHMAAAFVQGIQSQGIGATVKHFAANNQEYKRFSSNSVMDERTLREIYLKAFEIVVKQAQPKLVMSSYNKLNGIYTSNHSKLLHDILRQEWGFEGMVVTDWGGLYDRIEAYKAGLDLVMPGGSHYMEKEVVQAIEAGQLDEALVDQAVERLLKTVAETDPETKQPITFSYEDHHQLALRAATES
;
A
#
# COMPACT_ATOMS: atom_id res chain seq x y z
N MET A 1 16.69 0.26 -14.27
CA MET A 1 15.82 -0.84 -14.71
C MET A 1 14.74 -0.26 -15.59
N ASN A 2 14.64 -0.67 -16.86
CA ASN A 2 13.71 -0.09 -17.83
C ASN A 2 12.68 -1.17 -18.26
N PRO A 3 11.38 -0.98 -17.99
CA PRO A 3 10.35 -1.98 -18.31
C PRO A 3 10.33 -2.40 -19.78
N SER A 4 10.56 -1.46 -20.70
CA SER A 4 10.55 -1.72 -22.15
C SER A 4 11.62 -2.71 -22.61
N ASP A 5 12.70 -2.85 -21.83
CA ASP A 5 13.80 -3.78 -22.12
C ASP A 5 13.57 -5.15 -21.45
N ILE A 6 12.77 -5.21 -20.39
CA ILE A 6 12.59 -6.41 -19.56
C ILE A 6 11.34 -7.19 -19.97
N ILE A 7 10.19 -6.53 -20.10
CA ILE A 7 8.89 -7.17 -20.35
C ILE A 7 8.90 -8.05 -21.62
N PRO A 8 9.49 -7.62 -22.77
CA PRO A 8 9.54 -8.46 -23.96
C PRO A 8 10.34 -9.77 -23.79
N ASN A 9 11.24 -9.83 -22.80
CA ASN A 9 12.06 -11.00 -22.50
C ASN A 9 11.45 -11.91 -21.43
N MET A 10 10.36 -11.49 -20.78
CA MET A 10 9.68 -12.28 -19.77
C MET A 10 8.77 -13.32 -20.41
N THR A 11 8.80 -14.55 -19.89
CA THR A 11 7.78 -15.54 -20.26
C THR A 11 6.43 -15.13 -19.67
N LEU A 12 5.33 -15.54 -20.30
CA LEU A 12 3.98 -15.27 -19.76
C LEU A 12 3.83 -15.80 -18.31
N LYS A 13 4.42 -16.96 -18.02
CA LYS A 13 4.42 -17.55 -16.67
C LYS A 13 5.17 -16.67 -15.67
N ASP A 14 6.31 -16.09 -16.06
CA ASP A 14 7.08 -15.19 -15.20
C ASP A 14 6.35 -13.86 -14.96
N LYS A 15 5.71 -13.30 -15.99
CA LYS A 15 4.88 -12.10 -15.87
C LYS A 15 3.75 -12.30 -14.86
N VAL A 16 3.01 -13.39 -14.99
CA VAL A 16 1.94 -13.76 -14.06
C VAL A 16 2.53 -14.05 -12.67
N ALA A 17 3.62 -14.80 -12.56
CA ALA A 17 4.23 -15.10 -11.28
C ALA A 17 4.69 -13.83 -10.55
N TYR A 18 5.21 -12.82 -11.26
CA TYR A 18 5.71 -11.57 -10.67
C TYR A 18 4.61 -10.71 -10.03
N GLY A 19 3.36 -10.81 -10.53
CA GLY A 19 2.20 -10.14 -9.93
C GLY A 19 1.78 -10.68 -8.55
N SER A 20 2.56 -11.59 -7.95
CA SER A 20 2.36 -12.10 -6.58
C SER A 20 3.63 -11.98 -5.75
N GLY A 21 3.48 -11.79 -4.45
CA GLY A 21 4.57 -11.88 -3.49
C GLY A 21 5.29 -13.24 -3.52
N GLN A 22 6.56 -13.24 -3.14
CA GLN A 22 7.34 -14.45 -2.89
C GLN A 22 7.04 -15.03 -1.51
N SER A 23 7.01 -14.14 -0.52
CA SER A 23 6.79 -14.43 0.88
C SER A 23 6.05 -13.26 1.51
N TYR A 24 5.73 -13.40 2.80
CA TYR A 24 4.85 -12.48 3.50
C TYR A 24 5.18 -11.00 3.34
N TRP A 25 6.46 -10.65 3.25
CA TRP A 25 6.94 -9.27 3.19
C TRP A 25 7.70 -8.93 1.91
N ARG A 26 7.80 -9.85 0.94
CA ARG A 26 8.72 -9.69 -0.20
C ARG A 26 8.06 -9.96 -1.54
N THR A 27 8.37 -9.12 -2.52
CA THR A 27 8.09 -9.42 -3.93
C THR A 27 9.00 -10.52 -4.44
N LYS A 28 8.64 -11.17 -5.56
CA LYS A 28 9.53 -12.13 -6.23
C LYS A 28 10.74 -11.43 -6.84
N ALA A 29 11.90 -12.05 -6.69
CA ALA A 29 13.09 -11.74 -7.48
C ALA A 29 13.14 -12.64 -8.73
N PHE A 30 13.66 -12.10 -9.82
CA PHE A 30 13.95 -12.83 -11.05
C PHE A 30 15.36 -12.47 -11.52
N SER A 31 16.34 -13.28 -11.11
CA SER A 31 17.75 -13.03 -11.42
C SER A 31 18.04 -13.04 -12.92
N GLN A 32 17.34 -13.86 -13.70
CA GLN A 32 17.47 -13.92 -15.16
C GLN A 32 17.03 -12.61 -15.86
N TYR A 33 16.26 -11.76 -15.17
CA TYR A 33 15.80 -10.46 -15.66
C TYR A 33 16.43 -9.29 -14.88
N ALA A 34 17.38 -9.57 -13.98
CA ALA A 34 17.97 -8.60 -13.06
C ALA A 34 16.92 -7.84 -12.22
N ILE A 35 15.84 -8.52 -11.83
CA ILE A 35 14.78 -7.98 -10.96
C ILE A 35 15.07 -8.42 -9.51
N PRO A 36 15.44 -7.49 -8.59
CA PRO A 36 15.60 -7.80 -7.18
C PRO A 36 14.24 -7.92 -6.47
N SER A 37 14.26 -8.51 -5.28
CA SER A 37 13.11 -8.54 -4.37
C SER A 37 13.12 -7.31 -3.47
N ILE A 38 12.00 -6.58 -3.43
CA ILE A 38 11.80 -5.47 -2.49
C ILE A 38 11.03 -5.94 -1.26
N LYS A 39 11.26 -5.26 -0.13
CA LYS A 39 10.62 -5.56 1.16
C LYS A 39 9.52 -4.53 1.47
N LEU A 40 8.34 -5.01 1.81
CA LEU A 40 7.18 -4.23 2.23
C LEU A 40 6.92 -4.54 3.70
N ASN A 41 6.85 -3.54 4.58
CA ASN A 41 6.59 -3.74 6.02
C ASN A 41 5.52 -2.79 6.57
N ASP A 42 4.84 -3.20 7.62
CA ASP A 42 4.01 -2.31 8.44
C ASP A 42 4.87 -1.23 9.14
N GLY A 43 4.33 -0.07 9.52
CA GLY A 43 2.96 0.38 9.25
C GLY A 43 2.74 1.86 9.63
N PRO A 44 1.51 2.25 10.03
CA PRO A 44 1.07 3.65 10.02
C PRO A 44 1.66 4.55 11.12
N HIS A 45 2.33 4.01 12.15
CA HIS A 45 2.86 4.79 13.28
C HIS A 45 4.20 4.24 13.80
N GLY A 46 5.00 3.67 12.91
CA GLY A 46 6.31 3.09 13.22
C GLY A 46 6.63 1.90 12.31
N LEU A 47 7.92 1.62 12.13
CA LEU A 47 8.37 0.45 11.42
C LEU A 47 8.16 -0.80 12.29
N ARG A 48 7.46 -1.80 11.76
CA ARG A 48 7.32 -3.11 12.39
C ARG A 48 8.01 -4.15 11.53
N GLN A 49 9.28 -4.41 11.84
CA GLN A 49 10.05 -5.46 11.18
C GLN A 49 10.21 -6.67 12.10
N GLN A 50 9.87 -7.85 11.59
CA GLN A 50 10.21 -9.13 12.20
C GLN A 50 11.36 -9.77 11.42
N ASP A 51 12.01 -10.76 12.00
CA ASP A 51 13.00 -11.56 11.27
C ASP A 51 12.34 -12.32 10.10
N ASP A 52 13.11 -12.61 9.05
CA ASP A 52 12.57 -13.04 7.75
C ASP A 52 11.92 -14.45 7.77
N ASP A 53 12.04 -15.22 8.85
CA ASP A 53 11.60 -16.62 8.99
C ASP A 53 10.24 -16.82 9.71
N VAL A 54 9.49 -15.76 10.05
CA VAL A 54 8.33 -15.88 10.97
C VAL A 54 6.96 -15.54 10.37
N ASN A 55 5.98 -16.39 10.72
CA ASN A 55 4.57 -16.31 10.32
C ASN A 55 3.78 -15.23 11.09
N MET A 56 2.75 -14.71 10.39
CA MET A 56 1.75 -13.67 10.69
C MET A 56 1.28 -13.42 12.14
N LEU A 57 1.46 -14.34 13.10
CA LEU A 57 0.75 -14.29 14.37
C LEU A 57 1.14 -13.11 15.27
N GLY A 58 2.20 -12.35 14.95
CA GLY A 58 2.65 -11.25 15.82
C GLY A 58 3.20 -11.74 17.17
N VAL A 59 3.48 -13.05 17.28
CA VAL A 59 3.93 -13.72 18.51
C VAL A 59 5.44 -13.57 18.72
N HIS A 60 6.16 -13.10 17.69
CA HIS A 60 7.61 -12.93 17.72
C HIS A 60 8.01 -11.47 17.85
N ASP A 61 9.11 -11.24 18.56
CA ASP A 61 9.69 -9.92 18.80
C ASP A 61 9.96 -9.19 17.48
N ALA A 62 9.53 -7.94 17.41
CA ALA A 62 9.94 -7.04 16.34
C ALA A 62 11.32 -6.45 16.66
N LYS A 63 12.08 -6.13 15.61
CA LYS A 63 13.29 -5.31 15.78
C LYS A 63 12.92 -3.96 16.39
N PRO A 64 13.76 -3.39 17.27
CA PRO A 64 13.51 -2.08 17.85
C PRO A 64 13.31 -1.02 16.75
N ALA A 65 12.28 -0.19 16.94
CA ALA A 65 11.94 0.93 16.07
C ALA A 65 11.25 2.02 16.90
N THR A 66 11.20 3.24 16.40
CA THR A 66 10.46 4.31 17.08
C THR A 66 8.96 4.08 16.94
N CYS A 67 8.25 4.01 18.07
CA CYS A 67 6.80 3.93 18.11
C CYS A 67 6.23 5.34 18.30
N PHE A 68 5.61 5.87 17.24
CA PHE A 68 4.96 7.18 17.26
C PHE A 68 3.52 7.07 17.79
N PRO A 69 2.92 8.18 18.27
CA PRO A 69 1.48 8.22 18.54
C PRO A 69 0.69 7.78 17.31
N THR A 70 -0.44 7.13 17.54
CA THR A 70 -1.26 6.59 16.45
C THR A 70 -1.91 7.73 15.66
N SER A 71 -2.32 7.47 14.42
CA SER A 71 -2.94 8.51 13.57
C SER A 71 -4.20 9.14 14.18
N ALA A 72 -4.90 8.44 15.06
CA ALA A 72 -6.02 9.03 15.81
C ALA A 72 -5.60 10.11 16.79
N ALA A 73 -4.41 10.00 17.37
CA ALA A 73 -3.80 11.01 18.23
C ALA A 73 -3.18 12.10 17.36
N THR A 74 -2.33 11.78 16.38
CA THR A 74 -1.63 12.81 15.60
C THR A 74 -2.59 13.69 14.78
N ALA A 75 -3.77 13.19 14.39
CA ALA A 75 -4.82 14.00 13.78
C ALA A 75 -5.30 15.17 14.67
N CYS A 76 -5.26 15.03 16.00
CA CYS A 76 -5.66 16.06 16.94
C CYS A 76 -4.68 17.24 17.01
N SER A 77 -3.45 17.08 16.50
CA SER A 77 -2.51 18.20 16.35
C SER A 77 -2.91 19.19 15.26
N TRP A 78 -3.64 18.72 14.23
CA TRP A 78 -3.90 19.45 12.98
C TRP A 78 -2.62 19.97 12.29
N ASP A 79 -1.45 19.40 12.60
CA ASP A 79 -0.16 19.86 12.10
C ASP A 79 0.39 18.93 11.01
N ARG A 80 0.27 19.38 9.76
CA ARG A 80 0.84 18.69 8.59
C ARG A 80 2.37 18.63 8.63
N SER A 81 3.04 19.62 9.23
CA SER A 81 4.49 19.64 9.33
C SER A 81 5.00 18.59 10.31
N LEU A 82 4.29 18.40 11.42
CA LEU A 82 4.54 17.30 12.37
C LEU A 82 4.34 15.94 11.69
N GLU A 83 3.23 15.75 10.99
CA GLU A 83 2.92 14.48 10.32
C GLU A 83 3.94 14.14 9.21
N ARG A 84 4.41 15.16 8.47
CA ARG A 84 5.53 15.01 7.53
C ARG A 84 6.81 14.59 8.24
N ALA A 85 7.16 15.24 9.36
CA ALA A 85 8.37 14.91 10.12
C ALA A 85 8.34 13.46 10.66
N ILE A 86 7.17 12.99 11.11
CA ILE A 86 6.96 11.58 11.51
C ILE A 86 7.20 10.66 10.31
N GLY A 87 6.62 10.98 9.15
CA GLY A 87 6.85 10.22 7.91
C GLY A 87 8.32 10.17 7.51
N GLU A 88 9.06 11.27 7.64
CA GLU A 88 10.51 11.33 7.38
C GLU A 88 11.30 10.45 8.34
N ALA A 89 10.97 10.46 9.63
CA ALA A 89 11.63 9.61 10.63
C ALA A 89 11.41 8.11 10.36
N ILE A 90 10.16 7.71 10.11
CA ILE A 90 9.82 6.32 9.75
C ILE A 90 10.52 5.92 8.44
N GLY A 91 10.53 6.82 7.44
CA GLY A 91 11.21 6.61 6.17
C GLY A 91 12.71 6.35 6.32
N ARG A 92 13.39 7.09 7.22
CA ARG A 92 14.81 6.88 7.51
C ARG A 92 15.08 5.53 8.16
N GLU A 93 14.29 5.16 9.17
CA GLU A 93 14.43 3.85 9.84
C GLU A 93 14.22 2.70 8.84
N ALA A 94 13.19 2.81 8.00
CA ALA A 94 12.87 1.83 6.98
C ALA A 94 13.97 1.70 5.92
N ALA A 95 14.53 2.81 5.42
CA ALA A 95 15.62 2.77 4.45
C ALA A 95 16.86 2.07 5.02
N VAL A 96 17.25 2.39 6.26
CA VAL A 96 18.38 1.72 6.94
C VAL A 96 18.10 0.25 7.20
N ALA A 97 16.84 -0.11 7.46
CA ALA A 97 16.40 -1.48 7.66
C ALA A 97 16.27 -2.31 6.35
N GLY A 98 16.57 -1.70 5.19
CA GLY A 98 16.42 -2.35 3.88
C GLY A 98 14.95 -2.58 3.48
N VAL A 99 14.04 -1.75 3.99
CA VAL A 99 12.61 -1.76 3.64
C VAL A 99 12.37 -0.76 2.53
N SER A 100 11.80 -1.23 1.43
CA SER A 100 11.54 -0.43 0.23
C SER A 100 10.19 0.28 0.29
N VAL A 101 9.21 -0.26 1.01
CA VAL A 101 7.87 0.32 1.09
C VAL A 101 7.28 0.15 2.49
N ILE A 102 6.75 1.25 3.03
CA ILE A 102 5.97 1.25 4.26
C ILE A 102 4.48 1.10 3.94
N LEU A 103 3.82 0.18 4.65
CA LEU A 103 2.39 -0.09 4.55
C LEU A 103 1.61 0.91 5.42
N GLY A 104 1.70 2.19 5.08
CA GLY A 104 1.01 3.27 5.76
C GLY A 104 0.99 4.56 4.93
N PRO A 105 0.08 5.49 5.24
CA PRO A 105 -0.76 5.52 6.44
C PRO A 105 -2.14 4.84 6.26
N GLY A 106 -2.80 4.54 7.37
CA GLY A 106 -4.22 4.17 7.41
C GLY A 106 -5.11 5.41 7.26
N ASN A 107 -5.98 5.42 6.27
CA ASN A 107 -6.76 6.60 5.87
C ASN A 107 -8.25 6.31 5.64
N ASN A 108 -8.79 5.27 6.27
CA ASN A 108 -10.23 5.00 6.25
C ASN A 108 -10.96 6.01 7.16
N ILE A 109 -12.14 6.47 6.74
CA ILE A 109 -12.99 7.36 7.53
C ILE A 109 -13.48 6.66 8.81
N LYS A 110 -13.45 7.37 9.95
CA LYS A 110 -14.03 6.90 11.22
C LYS A 110 -15.56 6.97 11.20
N ARG A 111 -16.20 6.16 10.36
CA ARG A 111 -17.68 6.13 10.18
C ARG A 111 -18.43 5.91 11.50
N ASN A 112 -17.90 5.04 12.35
CA ASN A 112 -18.50 4.68 13.62
C ASN A 112 -17.38 4.50 14.65
N PRO A 113 -17.55 4.99 15.90
CA PRO A 113 -16.50 4.92 16.91
C PRO A 113 -16.10 3.49 17.29
N LEU A 114 -16.95 2.49 17.01
CA LEU A 114 -16.72 1.08 17.34
C LEU A 114 -15.83 0.33 16.34
N CYS A 115 -15.39 0.95 15.25
CA CYS A 115 -14.44 0.30 14.34
C CYS A 115 -13.12 0.05 15.08
N GLY A 116 -12.72 -1.23 15.18
CA GLY A 116 -11.54 -1.67 15.93
C GLY A 116 -10.20 -1.12 15.44
N ARG A 117 -10.17 -0.50 14.24
CA ARG A 117 -8.98 0.12 13.65
C ARG A 117 -9.01 1.65 13.67
N ASN A 118 -10.00 2.27 14.31
CA ASN A 118 -10.07 3.72 14.40
C ASN A 118 -8.80 4.35 15.00
N PHE A 119 -8.08 3.64 15.87
CA PHE A 119 -6.84 4.15 16.47
C PHE A 119 -5.77 4.49 15.43
N GLU A 120 -5.70 3.76 14.31
CA GLU A 120 -4.73 3.94 13.22
C GLU A 120 -5.28 4.71 12.01
N TYR A 121 -6.45 5.34 12.15
CA TYR A 121 -7.03 6.24 11.15
C TYR A 121 -7.08 7.66 11.68
N TYR A 122 -7.01 8.66 10.79
CA TYR A 122 -6.95 10.07 11.18
C TYR A 122 -8.28 10.60 11.72
N SER A 123 -9.33 10.70 10.89
CA SER A 123 -10.55 11.42 11.25
C SER A 123 -11.83 10.82 10.65
N GLU A 124 -12.97 11.29 11.14
CA GLU A 124 -14.27 11.16 10.45
C GLU A 124 -14.42 12.18 9.30
N ASP A 125 -13.62 13.25 9.31
CA ASP A 125 -13.59 14.26 8.26
C ASP A 125 -12.58 13.90 7.14
N PRO A 126 -12.99 13.92 5.86
CA PRO A 126 -12.12 13.53 4.76
C PRO A 126 -11.04 14.55 4.41
N VAL A 127 -11.23 15.84 4.72
CA VAL A 127 -10.25 16.90 4.42
C VAL A 127 -9.08 16.80 5.39
N LEU A 128 -9.35 16.69 6.68
CA LEU A 128 -8.34 16.45 7.71
C LEU A 128 -7.59 15.14 7.42
N SER A 129 -8.32 14.04 7.21
CA SER A 129 -7.71 12.73 6.94
C SER A 129 -6.81 12.77 5.70
N GLY A 130 -7.31 13.35 4.59
CA GLY A 130 -6.54 13.44 3.35
C GLY A 130 -5.27 14.28 3.48
N HIS A 131 -5.33 15.44 4.13
CA HIS A 131 -4.17 16.31 4.25
C HIS A 131 -3.11 15.80 5.23
N MET A 132 -3.51 15.17 6.34
CA MET A 132 -2.57 14.52 7.26
C MET A 132 -1.89 13.34 6.56
N ALA A 133 -2.67 12.45 5.93
CA ALA A 133 -2.14 11.32 5.18
C ALA A 133 -1.20 11.75 4.04
N ALA A 134 -1.51 12.84 3.32
CA ALA A 134 -0.66 13.35 2.24
C ALA A 134 0.71 13.83 2.78
N ALA A 135 0.71 14.51 3.93
CA ALA A 135 1.94 14.96 4.57
C ALA A 135 2.82 13.78 5.02
N PHE A 136 2.22 12.74 5.63
CA PHE A 136 2.90 11.51 6.00
C PHE A 136 3.55 10.82 4.80
N VAL A 137 2.78 10.64 3.70
CA VAL A 137 3.26 10.04 2.45
C VAL A 137 4.44 10.82 1.88
N GLN A 138 4.35 12.15 1.82
CA GLN A 138 5.46 12.99 1.36
C GLN A 138 6.71 12.85 2.24
N GLY A 139 6.52 12.73 3.56
CA GLY A 139 7.60 12.49 4.50
C GLY A 139 8.35 11.20 4.22
N ILE A 140 7.63 10.07 4.14
CA ILE A 140 8.22 8.77 3.81
C ILE A 140 8.95 8.82 2.46
N GLN A 141 8.28 9.33 1.42
CA GLN A 141 8.82 9.29 0.06
C GLN A 141 10.01 10.22 -0.15
N SER A 142 10.17 11.25 0.69
CA SER A 142 11.37 12.09 0.68
C SER A 142 12.65 11.34 1.08
N GLN A 143 12.52 10.16 1.70
CA GLN A 143 13.64 9.29 2.08
C GLN A 143 13.98 8.25 0.99
N GLY A 144 13.37 8.35 -0.20
CA GLY A 144 13.68 7.49 -1.34
C GLY A 144 13.04 6.10 -1.28
N ILE A 145 12.09 5.87 -0.37
CA ILE A 145 11.30 4.63 -0.26
C ILE A 145 9.81 4.92 -0.55
N GLY A 146 9.00 3.88 -0.71
CA GLY A 146 7.57 4.02 -1.00
C GLY A 146 6.68 4.11 0.24
N ALA A 147 5.54 4.79 0.11
CA ALA A 147 4.44 4.73 1.06
C ALA A 147 3.21 4.06 0.43
N THR A 148 2.32 3.53 1.28
CA THR A 148 1.10 2.82 0.85
C THR A 148 -0.12 3.38 1.58
N VAL A 149 -0.91 4.23 0.91
CA VAL A 149 -2.17 4.68 1.50
C VAL A 149 -3.19 3.54 1.51
N LYS A 150 -3.83 3.28 2.66
CA LYS A 150 -4.69 2.10 2.86
C LYS A 150 -5.91 2.40 3.74
N HIS A 151 -7.04 1.70 3.65
CA HIS A 151 -7.38 0.62 2.70
C HIS A 151 -8.46 1.14 1.76
N PHE A 152 -8.20 1.05 0.46
CA PHE A 152 -8.99 1.64 -0.61
C PHE A 152 -10.07 0.66 -1.11
N ALA A 153 -11.35 0.84 -0.79
CA ALA A 153 -11.95 1.90 0.02
C ALA A 153 -13.12 1.35 0.85
N ALA A 154 -13.63 2.18 1.76
CA ALA A 154 -14.80 1.88 2.60
C ALA A 154 -14.64 0.65 3.54
N ASN A 155 -13.42 0.40 4.02
CA ASN A 155 -13.12 -0.60 5.05
C ASN A 155 -13.28 0.01 6.46
N ASN A 156 -14.53 0.26 6.88
CA ASN A 156 -14.82 1.04 8.10
C ASN A 156 -15.36 0.18 9.26
N GLN A 157 -15.18 -1.14 9.20
CA GLN A 157 -15.49 -2.07 10.29
C GLN A 157 -14.67 -3.35 10.17
N GLU A 158 -14.31 -3.94 11.31
CA GLU A 158 -13.56 -5.20 11.33
C GLU A 158 -14.45 -6.44 11.21
N TYR A 159 -15.70 -6.34 11.68
CA TYR A 159 -16.63 -7.46 11.66
C TYR A 159 -16.86 -7.94 10.22
N LYS A 160 -16.40 -9.17 9.94
CA LYS A 160 -16.49 -9.84 8.64
C LYS A 160 -15.85 -9.06 7.49
N ARG A 161 -14.77 -8.31 7.71
CA ARG A 161 -14.14 -7.47 6.67
C ARG A 161 -13.86 -8.18 5.32
N PHE A 162 -13.53 -9.48 5.33
CA PHE A 162 -13.33 -10.33 4.13
C PHE A 162 -14.60 -10.67 3.33
N SER A 163 -15.79 -10.45 3.87
CA SER A 163 -17.07 -10.81 3.23
C SER A 163 -18.15 -9.73 3.32
N SER A 164 -17.91 -8.68 4.11
CA SER A 164 -18.81 -7.54 4.24
C SER A 164 -18.97 -6.78 2.92
N ASN A 165 -20.14 -6.16 2.74
CA ASN A 165 -20.45 -5.32 1.60
C ASN A 165 -20.82 -3.92 2.08
N SER A 166 -19.96 -2.95 1.81
CA SER A 166 -20.20 -1.53 2.06
C SER A 166 -21.10 -1.00 0.94
N VAL A 167 -22.36 -0.72 1.27
CA VAL A 167 -23.37 -0.24 0.31
C VAL A 167 -23.62 1.25 0.54
N MET A 168 -23.39 2.06 -0.48
CA MET A 168 -23.58 3.51 -0.44
C MET A 168 -23.77 4.09 -1.84
N ASP A 169 -24.45 5.23 -1.91
CA ASP A 169 -24.58 5.98 -3.15
C ASP A 169 -23.26 6.66 -3.56
N GLU A 170 -23.16 7.05 -4.83
CA GLU A 170 -21.96 7.65 -5.41
C GLU A 170 -21.58 8.96 -4.70
N ARG A 171 -22.55 9.77 -4.27
CA ARG A 171 -22.27 11.06 -3.62
C ARG A 171 -21.59 10.82 -2.28
N THR A 172 -22.15 9.94 -1.45
CA THR A 172 -21.57 9.53 -0.17
C THR A 172 -20.17 8.95 -0.38
N LEU A 173 -19.99 8.08 -1.38
CA LEU A 173 -18.70 7.51 -1.72
C LEU A 173 -17.67 8.60 -2.08
N ARG A 174 -18.02 9.53 -2.96
CA ARG A 174 -17.14 10.58 -3.49
C ARG A 174 -16.80 11.67 -2.48
N GLU A 175 -17.79 12.14 -1.73
CA GLU A 175 -17.63 13.26 -0.81
C GLU A 175 -16.94 12.85 0.49
N ILE A 176 -17.12 11.60 0.95
CA ILE A 176 -16.61 11.13 2.25
C ILE A 176 -15.47 10.11 2.08
N TYR A 177 -15.78 8.92 1.57
CA TYR A 177 -14.85 7.78 1.68
C TYR A 177 -13.70 7.85 0.68
N LEU A 178 -13.93 8.40 -0.51
CA LEU A 178 -12.92 8.57 -1.54
C LEU A 178 -12.18 9.89 -1.44
N LYS A 179 -12.81 10.94 -0.89
CA LYS A 179 -12.22 12.28 -0.82
C LYS A 179 -10.87 12.30 -0.10
N ALA A 180 -10.73 11.56 0.99
CA ALA A 180 -9.47 11.45 1.72
C ALA A 180 -8.35 10.83 0.87
N PHE A 181 -8.65 9.81 0.05
CA PHE A 181 -7.68 9.19 -0.86
C PHE A 181 -7.39 10.06 -2.08
N GLU A 182 -8.40 10.75 -2.63
CA GLU A 182 -8.24 11.69 -3.74
C GLU A 182 -7.21 12.77 -3.40
N ILE A 183 -7.31 13.34 -2.19
CA ILE A 183 -6.37 14.35 -1.69
C ILE A 183 -4.94 13.79 -1.66
N VAL A 184 -4.75 12.58 -1.12
CA VAL A 184 -3.42 11.93 -1.04
C VAL A 184 -2.84 11.66 -2.42
N VAL A 185 -3.63 11.11 -3.35
CA VAL A 185 -3.19 10.84 -4.72
C VAL A 185 -2.77 12.13 -5.41
N LYS A 186 -3.61 13.17 -5.38
CA LYS A 186 -3.34 14.44 -6.08
C LYS A 186 -2.21 15.27 -5.46
N GLN A 187 -1.97 15.17 -4.16
CA GLN A 187 -0.97 16.00 -3.46
C GLN A 187 0.35 15.28 -3.18
N ALA A 188 0.35 13.96 -3.10
CA ALA A 188 1.50 13.20 -2.62
C ALA A 188 1.95 12.05 -3.53
N GLN A 189 1.10 11.61 -4.49
CA GLN A 189 1.38 10.48 -5.39
C GLN A 189 2.03 9.30 -4.65
N PRO A 190 1.29 8.60 -3.78
CA PRO A 190 1.84 7.48 -3.03
C PRO A 190 2.34 6.42 -4.02
N LYS A 191 3.47 5.75 -3.73
CA LYS A 191 3.98 4.67 -4.59
C LYS A 191 2.98 3.53 -4.67
N LEU A 192 2.26 3.26 -3.58
CA LEU A 192 1.24 2.22 -3.54
C LEU A 192 -0.11 2.73 -3.01
N VAL A 193 -1.17 2.10 -3.50
CA VAL A 193 -2.51 2.11 -2.89
C VAL A 193 -2.87 0.67 -2.54
N MET A 194 -3.31 0.42 -1.31
CA MET A 194 -3.74 -0.92 -0.91
C MET A 194 -5.25 -1.07 -1.05
N SER A 195 -5.73 -2.01 -1.86
CA SER A 195 -7.16 -2.30 -1.94
C SER A 195 -7.67 -2.93 -0.64
N SER A 196 -8.87 -2.58 -0.19
CA SER A 196 -9.48 -3.16 1.00
C SER A 196 -9.94 -4.62 0.84
N TYR A 197 -10.32 -5.25 1.96
CA TYR A 197 -10.89 -6.60 1.98
C TYR A 197 -12.36 -6.66 1.54
N ASN A 198 -13.15 -5.63 1.84
CA ASN A 198 -14.60 -5.68 1.70
C ASN A 198 -15.04 -5.58 0.25
N LYS A 199 -16.31 -5.89 0.02
CA LYS A 199 -17.02 -5.46 -1.18
C LYS A 199 -17.43 -4.00 -1.04
N LEU A 200 -17.44 -3.28 -2.15
CA LEU A 200 -18.09 -1.98 -2.31
C LEU A 200 -19.19 -2.15 -3.34
N ASN A 201 -20.43 -1.88 -2.93
CA ASN A 201 -21.63 -2.04 -3.78
C ASN A 201 -21.68 -3.39 -4.53
N GLY A 202 -21.30 -4.47 -3.85
CA GLY A 202 -21.39 -5.85 -4.35
C GLY A 202 -20.11 -6.43 -4.98
N ILE A 203 -19.10 -5.60 -5.27
CA ILE A 203 -17.85 -6.03 -5.93
C ILE A 203 -16.68 -5.90 -4.96
N TYR A 204 -15.83 -6.92 -4.85
CA TYR A 204 -14.59 -6.84 -4.05
C TYR A 204 -13.71 -5.71 -4.55
N THR A 205 -13.15 -4.90 -3.65
CA THR A 205 -12.40 -3.71 -4.06
C THR A 205 -11.15 -4.03 -4.88
N SER A 206 -10.52 -5.19 -4.68
CA SER A 206 -9.43 -5.73 -5.51
C SER A 206 -9.83 -6.04 -6.97
N ASN A 207 -11.13 -6.16 -7.23
CA ASN A 207 -11.72 -6.54 -8.52
C ASN A 207 -12.58 -5.42 -9.13
N HIS A 208 -12.58 -4.23 -8.52
CA HIS A 208 -13.55 -3.19 -8.85
C HIS A 208 -12.96 -2.20 -9.87
N SER A 209 -13.12 -2.49 -11.17
CA SER A 209 -12.52 -1.67 -12.26
C SER A 209 -12.91 -0.18 -12.19
N LYS A 210 -14.17 0.15 -11.91
CA LYS A 210 -14.58 1.56 -11.69
C LYS A 210 -13.78 2.24 -10.55
N LEU A 211 -13.42 1.51 -9.50
CA LEU A 211 -12.70 2.05 -8.35
C LEU A 211 -11.20 2.19 -8.66
N LEU A 212 -10.57 1.11 -9.11
CA LEU A 212 -9.11 1.01 -9.26
C LEU A 212 -8.60 1.58 -10.59
N HIS A 213 -9.41 1.58 -11.64
CA HIS A 213 -9.04 2.10 -12.95
C HIS A 213 -9.71 3.44 -13.22
N ASP A 214 -11.05 3.48 -13.31
CA ASP A 214 -11.74 4.71 -13.77
C ASP A 214 -11.53 5.86 -12.79
N ILE A 215 -11.78 5.64 -11.50
CA ILE A 215 -11.62 6.69 -10.49
C ILE A 215 -10.14 6.93 -10.19
N LEU A 216 -9.45 5.89 -9.70
CA LEU A 216 -8.10 6.05 -9.17
C LEU A 216 -7.10 6.47 -10.26
N ARG A 217 -7.13 5.86 -11.44
CA ARG A 217 -6.17 6.15 -12.51
C ARG A 217 -6.66 7.21 -13.47
N GLN A 218 -7.84 7.05 -14.07
CA GLN A 218 -8.30 7.95 -15.13
C GLN A 218 -8.73 9.33 -14.58
N GLU A 219 -9.49 9.36 -13.49
CA GLU A 219 -9.96 10.64 -12.94
C GLU A 219 -8.93 11.34 -12.04
N TRP A 220 -8.17 10.59 -11.24
CA TRP A 220 -7.23 11.17 -10.27
C TRP A 220 -5.77 11.20 -10.74
N GLY A 221 -5.42 10.47 -11.79
CA GLY A 221 -4.06 10.41 -12.30
C GLY A 221 -3.10 9.65 -11.38
N PHE A 222 -3.55 8.57 -10.74
CA PHE A 222 -2.65 7.72 -9.95
C PHE A 222 -1.66 6.95 -10.84
N GLU A 223 -0.37 7.20 -10.64
CA GLU A 223 0.71 6.59 -11.43
C GLU A 223 1.34 5.34 -10.76
N GLY A 224 1.10 5.16 -9.47
CA GLY A 224 1.67 4.08 -8.67
C GLY A 224 1.03 2.71 -8.89
N MET A 225 1.37 1.79 -7.98
CA MET A 225 0.94 0.40 -7.99
C MET A 225 -0.22 0.14 -7.03
N VAL A 226 -1.21 -0.66 -7.43
CA VAL A 226 -2.25 -1.17 -6.52
C VAL A 226 -1.85 -2.55 -5.99
N VAL A 227 -1.79 -2.68 -4.68
CA VAL A 227 -1.51 -3.93 -3.97
C VAL A 227 -2.76 -4.41 -3.23
N THR A 228 -2.95 -5.73 -3.10
CA THR A 228 -4.01 -6.24 -2.21
C THR A 228 -3.67 -5.98 -0.75
N ASP A 229 -4.68 -5.85 0.11
CA ASP A 229 -4.48 -6.22 1.51
C ASP A 229 -4.11 -7.73 1.58
N TRP A 230 -3.52 -8.17 2.68
CA TRP A 230 -2.93 -9.50 2.80
C TRP A 230 -3.99 -10.61 2.71
N GLY A 231 -3.98 -11.37 1.62
CA GLY A 231 -5.01 -12.37 1.32
C GLY A 231 -6.34 -11.77 0.85
N GLY A 232 -6.34 -10.49 0.46
CA GLY A 232 -7.50 -9.77 -0.06
C GLY A 232 -7.77 -9.97 -1.55
N LEU A 233 -7.28 -11.06 -2.15
CA LEU A 233 -7.58 -11.43 -3.54
C LEU A 233 -8.82 -12.33 -3.60
N TYR A 234 -9.75 -12.03 -4.50
CA TYR A 234 -10.91 -12.88 -4.78
C TYR A 234 -10.81 -13.61 -6.12
N ASP A 235 -10.67 -12.87 -7.22
CA ASP A 235 -10.50 -13.43 -8.57
C ASP A 235 -9.32 -12.74 -9.26
N ARG A 236 -8.32 -13.48 -9.72
CA ARG A 236 -7.12 -12.88 -10.27
C ARG A 236 -7.29 -12.33 -11.69
N ILE A 237 -8.15 -12.94 -12.50
CA ILE A 237 -8.41 -12.52 -13.87
C ILE A 237 -9.15 -11.18 -13.84
N GLU A 238 -10.20 -11.09 -13.03
CA GLU A 238 -10.96 -9.84 -12.86
C GLU A 238 -10.13 -8.76 -12.16
N ALA A 239 -9.15 -9.13 -11.34
CA ALA A 239 -8.27 -8.17 -10.68
C ALA A 239 -7.32 -7.49 -11.69
N TYR A 240 -6.74 -8.24 -12.64
CA TYR A 240 -5.96 -7.65 -13.73
C TYR A 240 -6.82 -6.69 -14.57
N LYS A 241 -8.05 -7.08 -14.91
CA LYS A 241 -9.01 -6.20 -15.61
C LYS A 241 -9.37 -4.94 -14.80
N ALA A 242 -9.35 -5.03 -13.48
CA ALA A 242 -9.60 -3.90 -12.61
C ALA A 242 -8.39 -2.96 -12.45
N GLY A 243 -7.18 -3.40 -12.83
CA GLY A 243 -5.95 -2.64 -12.63
C GLY A 243 -5.25 -2.88 -11.29
N LEU A 244 -5.50 -4.04 -10.67
CA LEU A 244 -4.67 -4.56 -9.58
C LEU A 244 -3.32 -5.03 -10.14
N ASP A 245 -2.23 -4.71 -9.45
CA ASP A 245 -0.89 -4.99 -9.95
C ASP A 245 -0.17 -6.09 -9.13
N LEU A 246 -0.26 -6.04 -7.80
CA LEU A 246 0.45 -6.96 -6.90
C LEU A 246 -0.47 -7.63 -5.87
N VAL A 247 -0.35 -8.95 -5.75
CA VAL A 247 -1.04 -9.76 -4.73
C VAL A 247 -0.09 -10.10 -3.59
N MET A 248 -0.44 -9.71 -2.36
CA MET A 248 0.31 -10.02 -1.13
C MET A 248 -0.54 -10.89 -0.18
N PRO A 249 0.06 -11.71 0.71
CA PRO A 249 1.50 -11.97 0.91
C PRO A 249 2.17 -12.79 -0.20
N GLY A 250 1.41 -13.41 -1.09
CA GLY A 250 1.96 -14.39 -2.03
C GLY A 250 2.30 -15.71 -1.33
N GLY A 251 3.37 -16.40 -1.77
CA GLY A 251 3.75 -17.73 -1.25
C GLY A 251 2.82 -18.86 -1.69
N SER A 252 1.89 -18.58 -2.60
CA SER A 252 1.02 -19.57 -3.25
C SER A 252 0.93 -19.29 -4.75
N HIS A 253 0.57 -20.32 -5.53
CA HIS A 253 0.33 -20.21 -6.97
C HIS A 253 -1.14 -19.92 -7.29
N TYR A 254 -1.88 -19.27 -6.38
CA TYR A 254 -3.32 -19.07 -6.51
C TYR A 254 -3.66 -18.35 -7.81
N MET A 255 -4.47 -19.02 -8.62
CA MET A 255 -4.92 -18.59 -9.95
C MET A 255 -3.81 -18.28 -10.97
N GLU A 256 -2.54 -18.64 -10.74
CA GLU A 256 -1.46 -18.40 -11.72
C GLU A 256 -1.72 -19.18 -13.03
N LYS A 257 -2.18 -20.43 -12.94
CA LYS A 257 -2.46 -21.26 -14.12
C LYS A 257 -3.70 -20.78 -14.87
N GLU A 258 -4.72 -20.39 -14.13
CA GLU A 258 -6.00 -19.91 -14.63
C GLU A 258 -5.83 -18.60 -15.39
N VAL A 259 -4.96 -17.70 -14.93
CA VAL A 259 -4.61 -16.48 -15.65
C VAL A 259 -3.91 -16.79 -16.98
N VAL A 260 -2.93 -17.71 -16.98
CA VAL A 260 -2.26 -18.14 -18.23
C VAL A 260 -3.27 -18.73 -19.21
N GLN A 261 -4.15 -19.62 -18.74
CA GLN A 261 -5.21 -20.23 -19.56
C GLN A 261 -6.20 -19.19 -20.10
N ALA A 262 -6.57 -18.19 -19.30
CA ALA A 262 -7.47 -17.12 -19.72
C ALA A 262 -6.84 -16.27 -20.85
N ILE A 263 -5.53 -16.03 -20.81
CA ILE A 263 -4.81 -15.31 -21.87
C ILE A 263 -4.72 -16.15 -23.13
N GLU A 264 -4.32 -17.42 -23.01
CA GLU A 264 -4.26 -18.36 -24.14
C GLU A 264 -5.65 -18.55 -24.80
N ALA A 265 -6.72 -18.46 -24.02
CA ALA A 265 -8.11 -18.52 -24.50
C ALA A 265 -8.69 -17.17 -24.97
N GLY A 266 -7.93 -16.07 -24.91
CA GLY A 266 -8.38 -14.72 -25.30
C GLY A 266 -9.43 -14.08 -24.37
N GLN A 267 -9.57 -14.58 -23.15
CA GLN A 267 -10.49 -14.08 -22.11
C GLN A 267 -9.87 -12.97 -21.25
N LEU A 268 -8.55 -12.85 -21.28
CA LEU A 268 -7.77 -11.79 -20.65
C LEU A 268 -6.71 -11.32 -21.65
N ASP A 269 -6.59 -9.99 -21.81
CA ASP A 269 -5.53 -9.41 -22.63
C ASP A 269 -4.20 -9.45 -21.86
N GLU A 270 -3.15 -10.02 -22.46
CA GLU A 270 -1.80 -10.05 -21.89
C GLU A 270 -1.28 -8.63 -21.59
N ALA A 271 -1.72 -7.62 -22.35
CA ALA A 271 -1.34 -6.23 -22.13
C ALA A 271 -1.72 -5.72 -20.73
N LEU A 272 -2.77 -6.26 -20.10
CA LEU A 272 -3.15 -5.90 -18.73
C LEU A 272 -2.16 -6.45 -17.70
N VAL A 273 -1.60 -7.64 -17.96
CA VAL A 273 -0.53 -8.21 -17.13
C VAL A 273 0.77 -7.43 -17.35
N ASP A 274 1.08 -7.05 -18.59
CA ASP A 274 2.26 -6.22 -18.91
C ASP A 274 2.21 -4.87 -18.20
N GLN A 275 1.05 -4.22 -18.16
CA GLN A 275 0.87 -2.96 -17.42
C GLN A 275 1.10 -3.13 -15.92
N ALA A 276 0.64 -4.23 -15.33
CA ALA A 276 0.92 -4.54 -13.93
C ALA A 276 2.42 -4.72 -13.70
N VAL A 277 3.08 -5.54 -14.53
CA VAL A 277 4.53 -5.77 -14.48
C VAL A 277 5.30 -4.46 -14.63
N GLU A 278 4.90 -3.58 -15.55
CA GLU A 278 5.53 -2.27 -15.75
C GLU A 278 5.51 -1.44 -14.45
N ARG A 279 4.38 -1.37 -13.75
CA ARG A 279 4.25 -0.63 -12.49
C ARG A 279 5.05 -1.27 -11.36
N LEU A 280 5.13 -2.60 -11.31
CA LEU A 280 6.01 -3.30 -10.37
C LEU A 280 7.48 -2.94 -10.64
N LEU A 281 7.94 -3.03 -11.89
CA LEU A 281 9.32 -2.73 -12.26
C LEU A 281 9.69 -1.27 -11.97
N LYS A 282 8.80 -0.32 -12.26
CA LYS A 282 8.97 1.10 -11.89
C LYS A 282 9.07 1.25 -10.37
N THR A 283 8.17 0.62 -9.62
CA THR A 283 8.19 0.68 -8.15
C THR A 283 9.50 0.13 -7.59
N VAL A 284 9.96 -1.02 -8.07
CA VAL A 284 11.24 -1.62 -7.65
C VAL A 284 12.40 -0.68 -7.96
N ALA A 285 12.47 -0.12 -9.17
CA ALA A 285 13.54 0.79 -9.57
C ALA A 285 13.60 2.07 -8.73
N GLU A 286 12.44 2.57 -8.29
CA GLU A 286 12.34 3.82 -7.55
C GLU A 286 12.57 3.66 -6.05
N THR A 287 12.28 2.48 -5.50
CA THR A 287 12.22 2.23 -4.05
C THR A 287 13.31 1.29 -3.53
N ASP A 288 14.26 0.88 -4.37
CA ASP A 288 15.41 0.07 -3.96
C ASP A 288 16.34 0.86 -3.02
N PRO A 289 16.42 0.51 -1.71
CA PRO A 289 17.25 1.22 -0.75
C PRO A 289 18.75 1.10 -1.06
N GLU A 290 19.19 0.01 -1.71
CA GLU A 290 20.59 -0.22 -2.04
C GLU A 290 21.11 0.77 -3.10
N THR A 291 20.19 1.35 -3.88
CA THR A 291 20.51 2.33 -4.92
C THR A 291 20.56 3.76 -4.41
N LYS A 292 20.25 4.01 -3.14
CA LYS A 292 20.16 5.35 -2.55
C LYS A 292 21.42 5.73 -1.78
N GLN A 293 21.62 7.03 -1.61
CA GLN A 293 22.68 7.56 -0.76
C GLN A 293 22.55 6.99 0.67
N PRO A 294 23.66 6.73 1.37
CA PRO A 294 23.60 6.25 2.74
C PRO A 294 22.78 7.20 3.62
N ILE A 295 21.71 6.68 4.22
CA ILE A 295 20.88 7.40 5.19
C ILE A 295 21.37 7.01 6.58
N THR A 296 21.50 8.01 7.46
CA THR A 296 21.74 7.79 8.89
C THR A 296 20.62 8.44 9.69
N PHE A 297 20.37 7.93 10.89
CA PHE A 297 19.43 8.51 11.84
C PHE A 297 19.88 8.25 13.28
N SER A 298 19.27 8.98 14.22
CA SER A 298 19.44 8.81 15.66
C SER A 298 18.12 8.39 16.28
N TYR A 299 18.11 7.26 17.00
CA TYR A 299 16.93 6.86 17.77
C TYR A 299 16.56 7.89 18.82
N GLU A 300 17.53 8.62 19.37
CA GLU A 300 17.25 9.70 20.33
C GLU A 300 16.48 10.84 19.66
N ASP A 301 16.89 11.27 18.45
CA ASP A 301 16.21 12.36 17.74
C ASP A 301 14.78 11.95 17.35
N HIS A 302 14.60 10.71 16.90
CA HIS A 302 13.28 10.17 16.60
C HIS A 302 12.43 9.99 17.86
N HIS A 303 13.02 9.64 19.00
CA HIS A 303 12.34 9.56 20.30
C HIS A 303 11.88 10.93 20.78
N GLN A 304 12.72 11.97 20.65
CA GLN A 304 12.34 13.35 20.95
C GLN A 304 11.21 13.84 20.02
N LEU A 305 11.22 13.44 18.74
CA LEU A 305 10.10 13.71 17.83
C LEU A 305 8.82 12.99 18.26
N ALA A 306 8.90 11.73 18.69
CA ALA A 306 7.74 10.99 19.20
C ALA A 306 7.17 11.63 20.48
N LEU A 307 8.03 12.13 21.37
CA LEU A 307 7.63 12.90 22.55
C LEU A 307 6.92 14.21 22.17
N ARG A 308 7.47 14.94 21.21
CA ARG A 308 6.83 16.15 20.67
C ARG A 308 5.45 15.82 20.09
N ALA A 309 5.38 14.78 19.25
CA ALA A 309 4.11 14.33 18.66
C ALA A 309 3.09 13.98 19.73
N ALA A 310 3.49 13.28 20.80
CA ALA A 310 2.62 12.93 21.91
C ALA A 310 2.13 14.15 22.71
N THR A 311 2.93 15.22 22.76
CA THR A 311 2.59 16.46 23.47
C THR A 311 1.61 17.33 22.66
N GLU A 312 1.69 17.27 21.34
CA GLU A 312 0.86 18.05 20.41
C GLU A 312 -0.41 17.30 19.96
N SER A 313 -0.56 16.02 20.33
CA SER A 313 -1.70 15.16 19.99
C SER A 313 -2.78 15.11 21.07
#